data_AF-A0A5J6SHL7-F1
#
_entry.id   AF-A0A5J6SHL7-F1
#
_cell.length_a   1.000
_cell.length_b   1.000
_cell.length_c   1.000
_cell.angle_alpha   90.00
_cell.angle_beta   90.00
_cell.angle_gamma   90.00
#
_symmetry.space_group_name_H-M   'P 1'
#
loop_
_entity.id
_entity.type
_entity.pdbx_description
1 polymer ?
#
loop_
_entity_poly.entity_id
_entity_poly.type
_entity_poly.pdbx_seq_one_letter_code
_entity_poly.pdbx_strand_id
1 'polypeptide(L)'
;CQKWCGATASSNVLLDRSLFKLLQGTPKTFEMPGDSGKMNKRSFCGNCGTSLFGELELMPDFVCIKAGSLDDGAADYGKVATEF
;
A
#
# COMPACT_ATOMS: atom_id res chain seq x y z
N CYS A 1 -15.54 4.45 0.46
CA CYS A 1 -14.14 4.39 -0.02
C CYS A 1 -13.37 5.49 0.69
N GLN A 2 -12.54 5.10 1.67
CA GLN A 2 -11.67 6.02 2.38
C GLN A 2 -10.64 6.61 1.40
N LYS A 3 -10.44 7.93 1.43
CA LYS A 3 -9.53 8.61 0.50
C LYS A 3 -8.18 8.82 1.18
N TRP A 4 -7.11 8.57 0.45
CA TRP A 4 -5.76 8.92 0.88
C TRP A 4 -5.64 10.45 0.94
N CYS A 5 -5.56 11.00 2.15
CA CYS A 5 -5.42 12.45 2.38
C CYS A 5 -3.95 12.78 2.65
N GLY A 6 -3.47 13.94 2.20
CA GLY A 6 -2.06 14.35 2.28
C GLY A 6 -1.62 14.58 3.73
N ALA A 7 -1.07 13.54 4.34
CA ALA A 7 -0.36 13.62 5.62
C ALA A 7 1.16 13.69 5.37
N THR A 8 1.90 14.27 6.31
CA THR A 8 3.38 14.35 6.26
C THR A 8 4.05 12.98 6.27
N ALA A 9 3.33 11.93 6.71
CA ALA A 9 3.76 10.55 6.65
C ALA A 9 2.61 9.65 6.15
N SER A 10 2.94 8.55 5.47
CA SER A 10 1.95 7.53 5.09
C SER A 10 1.96 6.36 6.06
N SER A 11 0.80 6.02 6.62
CA SER A 11 0.63 4.78 7.38
C SER A 11 0.47 3.59 6.43
N ASN A 12 1.37 2.62 6.56
CA ASN A 12 1.41 1.43 5.72
C ASN A 12 1.39 0.16 6.59
N VAL A 13 0.72 -0.88 6.12
CA VAL A 13 0.76 -2.21 6.71
C VAL A 13 1.56 -3.12 5.78
N LEU A 14 2.63 -3.72 6.31
CA LEU A 14 3.43 -4.71 5.60
C LEU A 14 2.90 -6.09 5.97
N LEU A 15 2.58 -6.89 4.96
CA LEU A 15 2.22 -8.29 5.11
C LEU A 15 2.94 -9.13 4.07
N ASP A 16 3.11 -10.41 4.39
CA ASP A 16 3.65 -11.38 3.44
C ASP A 16 2.73 -11.50 2.21
N ARG A 17 3.34 -11.57 1.03
CA ARG A 17 2.65 -11.66 -0.25
C ARG A 17 1.69 -12.85 -0.31
N SER A 18 2.00 -13.96 0.35
CA SER A 18 1.15 -15.16 0.40
C SER A 18 -0.17 -14.93 1.14
N LEU A 19 -0.21 -13.97 2.06
CA LEU A 19 -1.40 -13.62 2.83
C LEU A 19 -2.28 -12.59 2.12
N PHE A 20 -1.78 -11.96 1.05
CA PHE A 20 -2.51 -10.96 0.30
C PHE A 20 -3.26 -11.58 -0.89
N LYS A 21 -4.58 -11.36 -0.95
CA LYS A 21 -5.41 -11.71 -2.11
C LYS A 21 -6.33 -10.56 -2.48
N LEU A 22 -6.27 -10.14 -3.75
CA LEU A 22 -7.25 -9.22 -4.31
C LEU A 22 -8.55 -9.98 -4.60
N LEU A 23 -9.60 -9.68 -3.84
CA LEU A 23 -10.89 -10.36 -3.97
C LEU A 23 -11.77 -9.78 -5.09
N GLN A 24 -11.70 -8.46 -5.30
CA GLN A 24 -12.55 -7.76 -6.26
C GLN A 24 -11.85 -6.52 -6.83
N GLY A 25 -12.23 -6.18 -8.06
CA GLY A 25 -11.82 -4.96 -8.74
C GLY A 25 -10.52 -5.13 -9.53
N THR A 26 -10.27 -4.17 -10.42
CA THR A 26 -9.04 -4.12 -11.22
C THR A 26 -8.33 -2.80 -10.91
N PRO A 27 -7.41 -2.80 -9.91
CA PRO A 27 -6.60 -1.63 -9.62
C PRO A 27 -5.79 -1.24 -10.85
N LYS A 28 -5.64 0.06 -11.07
CA LYS A 28 -4.66 0.57 -12.01
C LYS A 28 -3.30 0.58 -11.30
N THR A 29 -2.24 0.25 -12.03
CA THR A 29 -0.89 0.15 -11.48
C THR A 29 0.01 1.19 -12.14
N PHE A 30 0.89 1.79 -11.34
CA PHE A 30 1.93 2.69 -11.82
C PHE A 30 3.25 2.31 -11.18
N GLU A 31 4.27 2.14 -12.01
CA GLU A 31 5.62 1.77 -11.60
C GLU A 31 6.51 2.99 -11.64
N MET A 32 7.22 3.24 -10.54
CA MET A 32 8.17 4.34 -10.45
C MET A 32 9.43 3.90 -9.74
N PRO A 33 10.62 4.38 -10.17
CA PRO A 33 11.85 4.12 -9.43
C PRO A 33 11.76 4.81 -8.06
N GLY A 34 12.07 4.06 -7.00
CA GLY A 34 12.31 4.62 -5.67
C GLY A 34 13.69 5.25 -5.56
N ASP A 35 13.99 5.85 -4.41
CA ASP A 35 15.28 6.51 -4.15
C ASP A 35 16.47 5.52 -4.18
N SER A 36 16.19 4.23 -3.98
CA SER A 36 17.16 3.14 -4.15
C SER A 36 17.41 2.74 -5.61
N GLY A 37 16.73 3.38 -6.58
CA GLY A 37 16.76 3.02 -8.00
C GLY A 37 15.93 1.78 -8.36
N LYS A 38 15.40 1.06 -7.36
CA LYS A 38 14.53 -0.11 -7.56
C LYS A 38 13.09 0.29 -7.84
N MET A 39 12.37 -0.54 -8.58
CA MET A 39 10.99 -0.24 -8.95
C MET A 39 10.03 -0.39 -7.77
N ASN A 40 9.13 0.59 -7.65
CA ASN A 40 7.98 0.57 -6.75
C ASN A 40 6.71 0.59 -7.56
N LYS A 41 5.96 -0.50 -7.50
CA LYS A 41 4.67 -0.64 -8.18
C LYS A 41 3.56 -0.24 -7.22
N ARG A 42 2.93 0.91 -7.47
CA ARG A 42 1.77 1.39 -6.72
C ARG A 42 0.47 1.01 -7.42
N SER A 43 -0.43 0.38 -6.68
CA SER A 43 -1.78 0.05 -7.13
C SER A 43 -2.81 1.03 -6.55
N PHE A 44 -3.70 1.54 -7.39
CA PHE A 44 -4.73 2.50 -7.02
C PHE A 44 -6.09 2.11 -7.58
N CYS A 45 -7.15 2.52 -6.88
CA CYS A 45 -8.52 2.31 -7.34
C CYS A 45 -8.75 3.09 -8.63
N GLY A 46 -9.12 2.40 -9.71
CA GLY A 46 -9.33 3.02 -11.02
C GLY A 46 -10.48 4.03 -11.08
N ASN A 47 -11.41 3.98 -10.11
CA ASN A 47 -12.59 4.84 -10.07
C ASN A 47 -12.37 6.12 -9.25
N CYS A 48 -11.69 6.04 -8.10
CA CYS A 48 -11.52 7.18 -7.19
C CYS A 48 -10.06 7.65 -6.99
N GLY A 49 -9.09 6.95 -7.58
CA GLY A 49 -7.67 7.29 -7.49
C GLY A 49 -7.00 6.99 -6.14
N THR A 50 -7.71 6.39 -5.19
CA THR A 50 -7.14 6.05 -3.87
C THR A 50 -6.05 5.01 -4.01
N SER A 51 -4.88 5.24 -3.41
CA SER A 51 -3.80 4.25 -3.33
C SER A 51 -4.21 3.13 -2.38
N LEU A 52 -4.15 1.88 -2.85
CA LEU A 52 -4.62 0.69 -2.12
C LEU A 52 -3.44 -0.08 -1.52
N PHE A 53 -2.49 -0.48 -2.37
CA PHE A 53 -1.31 -1.24 -1.96
C PHE A 53 -0.16 -1.01 -2.93
N GLY A 54 1.07 -1.28 -2.47
CA GLY A 54 2.29 -1.22 -3.25
C GLY A 54 3.10 -2.50 -3.15
N GLU A 55 3.82 -2.81 -4.21
CA GLU A 55 4.76 -3.93 -4.32
C GLU A 55 6.15 -3.31 -4.59
N LEU A 56 7.10 -3.57 -3.71
CA LEU A 56 8.46 -3.02 -3.80
C LEU A 56 9.38 -4.10 -4.35
N GLU A 57 10.14 -3.79 -5.40
CA GLU A 57 11.18 -4.70 -5.90
C GLU A 57 12.31 -4.92 -4.87
N LEU A 58 12.48 -3.98 -3.93
CA LEU A 58 13.40 -4.14 -2.79
C LEU A 58 12.91 -5.20 -1.79
N MET A 59 11.60 -5.40 -1.68
CA MET A 59 10.96 -6.30 -0.71
C MET A 59 9.89 -7.15 -1.42
N PRO A 60 10.29 -8.07 -2.33
CA PRO A 60 9.35 -8.78 -3.20
C PRO A 60 8.40 -9.71 -2.44
N ASP A 61 8.81 -10.17 -1.26
CA ASP A 61 8.02 -11.06 -0.41
C ASP A 61 6.92 -10.32 0.38
N PHE A 62 6.91 -8.98 0.34
CA PHE A 62 5.97 -8.16 1.11
C PHE A 62 5.06 -7.33 0.20
N VAL A 63 3.82 -7.15 0.65
CA VAL A 63 2.87 -6.19 0.12
C VAL A 63 2.67 -5.09 1.13
N CYS A 64 2.74 -3.84 0.66
CA CYS A 64 2.58 -2.65 1.46
C CYS A 64 1.16 -2.09 1.26
N ILE A 65 0.22 -2.43 2.15
CA ILE A 65 -1.16 -1.91 2.09
C ILE A 65 -1.19 -0.49 2.66
N LYS A 66 -1.89 0.42 1.99
CA LYS A 66 -2.17 1.76 2.50
C LYS A 66 -3.22 1.65 3.59
N ALA A 67 -2.81 1.88 4.83
CA ALA A 67 -3.62 1.56 6.00
C ALA A 67 -4.92 2.39 6.05
N GLY A 68 -4.85 3.63 5.55
CA GLY A 68 -6.03 4.50 5.38
C GLY A 68 -7.03 4.05 4.32
N SER A 69 -6.78 2.96 3.57
CA SER A 69 -7.74 2.37 2.64
C SER A 69 -8.53 1.20 3.23
N LEU A 70 -8.17 0.74 4.44
CA LEU A 70 -8.86 -0.34 5.15
C LEU A 70 -10.11 0.19 5.86
N ASP A 71 -11.14 -0.64 5.91
CA ASP A 71 -12.37 -0.32 6.63
C ASP A 71 -12.13 -0.26 8.16
N ASP A 72 -12.95 0.54 8.84
CA ASP A 72 -12.89 0.82 10.29
C ASP A 72 -11.58 1.39 10.84
N GLY A 73 -10.61 1.73 10.00
CA GLY A 73 -9.39 2.42 10.39
C GLY A 73 -8.70 1.76 11.58
N ALA A 74 -7.69 0.93 11.32
CA ALA A 74 -6.54 0.87 12.23
C ALA A 74 -6.80 0.35 13.66
N ALA A 75 -7.70 -0.60 13.92
CA ALA A 75 -7.92 -1.00 15.32
C ALA A 75 -6.79 -1.88 15.92
N ASP A 76 -6.00 -2.59 15.10
CA ASP A 76 -4.89 -3.42 15.61
C ASP A 76 -3.78 -3.60 14.56
N TYR A 77 -2.77 -2.72 14.56
CA TYR A 77 -1.62 -2.85 13.65
C TYR A 77 -0.53 -3.80 14.18
N GLY A 78 -0.77 -4.49 15.30
CA GLY A 78 0.23 -5.31 15.97
C GLY A 78 1.53 -4.53 16.23
N LYS A 79 2.54 -4.75 15.40
CA LYS A 79 3.85 -4.08 15.48
C LYS A 79 3.93 -2.88 14.55
N VAL A 80 3.95 -1.68 15.12
CA VAL A 80 4.15 -0.42 14.40
C VAL A 80 5.63 -0.07 14.33
N ALA A 81 6.11 0.25 13.13
CA ALA A 81 7.45 0.79 12.89
C ALA A 81 7.35 2.09 12.07
N THR A 82 8.25 3.03 12.34
CA THR A 82 8.35 4.27 11.58
C THR A 82 9.53 4.17 10.63
N GLU A 83 9.28 4.33 9.33
CA GLU A 83 10.30 4.47 8.30
C GLU A 83 10.42 5.97 7.97
N PHE A 84 11.66 6.48 7.90
CA PHE A 84 11.98 7.88 7.59
C PHE A 84 12.49 8.04 6.16
#